data_AF-A0A2L2YLT2-F1
#
_entry.id   AF-A0A2L2YLT2-F1
#
_cell.length_a   1.000
_cell.length_b   1.000
_cell.length_c   1.000
_cell.angle_alpha   90.00
_cell.angle_beta   90.00
_cell.angle_gamma   90.00
#
_symmetry.space_group_name_H-M   'P 1'
#
loop_
_entity.id
_entity.type
_entity.pdbx_description
1 polymer ?
#
loop_
_entity_poly.entity_id
_entity_poly.type
_entity_poly.pdbx_seq_one_letter_code
_entity_poly.pdbx_strand_id
1 'polypeptide(L)'
;FITTLINGYSSADDLNAACVNTLTGGLPKVKVINVRLPGILYSPGFVKNSNYQNNVQCAYQLLAPQGMHVRILFNTLDVDIT
;
A
#
# COMPACT_ATOMS: atom_id res chain seq x y z
N PHE A 1 -1.59 -23.87 22.46
CA PHE A 1 -2.22 -22.83 21.63
C PHE A 1 -1.21 -21.72 21.46
N ILE A 2 -0.56 -21.65 20.30
CA ILE A 2 0.48 -20.66 20.02
C ILE A 2 -0.22 -19.44 19.44
N THR A 3 -0.24 -18.35 20.20
CA THR A 3 -0.67 -17.04 19.71
C THR A 3 0.59 -16.30 19.27
N THR A 4 0.96 -16.44 17.99
CA THR A 4 1.99 -15.56 17.40
C THR A 4 1.28 -14.48 16.60
N LEU A 5 1.12 -13.31 17.23
CA LEU A 5 0.75 -12.08 16.54
C LEU A 5 2.02 -11.55 15.87
N ILE A 6 2.12 -11.65 14.54
CA ILE A 6 3.20 -11.03 13.78
C ILE A 6 2.59 -9.87 12.99
N ASN A 7 2.77 -8.66 13.50
CA ASN A 7 2.40 -7.42 12.80
C ASN A 7 3.40 -7.16 11.67
N GLY A 8 3.15 -7.74 10.50
CA GLY A 8 3.64 -7.25 9.22
C GLY A 8 2.69 -6.22 8.62
N TYR A 9 2.03 -5.40 9.46
CA TYR A 9 1.26 -4.28 8.96
C TYR A 9 2.23 -3.13 8.79
N SER A 10 2.57 -2.80 7.54
CA SER A 10 2.64 -1.38 7.23
C SER A 10 1.25 -0.88 7.61
N SER A 11 1.11 -0.20 8.74
CA SER A 11 -0.18 0.39 9.10
C SER A 11 -0.66 1.21 7.90
N ALA A 12 -1.97 1.40 7.72
CA ALA A 12 -2.46 2.19 6.58
C ALA A 12 -1.79 3.58 6.52
N ASP A 13 -1.38 4.12 7.67
CA ASP A 13 -0.59 5.35 7.76
C ASP A 13 0.86 5.20 7.25
N ASP A 14 1.50 4.04 7.45
CA ASP A 14 2.83 3.73 6.88
C ASP A 14 2.82 3.52 5.36
N LEU A 15 1.65 3.15 4.80
CA LEU A 15 1.43 3.10 3.35
C LEU A 15 1.22 4.50 2.78
N ASN A 16 0.49 5.37 3.49
CA ASN A 16 0.27 6.76 3.08
C ASN A 16 1.58 7.55 2.95
N ALA A 17 2.63 7.19 3.70
CA ALA A 17 3.95 7.80 3.57
C ALA A 17 4.62 7.56 2.18
N ALA A 18 4.15 6.58 1.40
CA ALA A 18 4.59 6.33 0.03
C ALA A 18 3.93 7.28 -0.98
N CYS A 19 2.87 7.97 -0.56
CA CYS A 19 2.06 8.82 -1.39
C CYS A 19 2.48 10.28 -1.24
N VAL A 20 2.51 10.99 -2.36
CA VAL A 20 2.83 12.43 -2.41
C VAL A 20 1.78 13.17 -3.20
N ASN A 21 1.60 14.45 -2.91
CA ASN A 21 0.78 15.34 -3.72
C ASN A 21 1.63 15.91 -4.86
N THR A 22 1.26 15.64 -6.10
CA THR A 22 2.03 16.05 -7.28
C THR A 22 2.04 17.56 -7.50
N LEU A 23 1.06 18.30 -6.98
CA LEU A 23 1.02 19.77 -7.03
C LEU A 23 2.09 20.41 -6.13
N THR A 24 2.54 19.70 -5.10
CA THR A 24 3.66 20.16 -4.25
C THR A 24 5.04 19.85 -4.85
N GLY A 25 5.09 19.33 -6.08
CA GLY A 25 6.34 18.99 -6.78
C GLY A 25 7.06 17.77 -6.20
N GLY A 26 6.40 17.00 -5.34
CA GLY A 26 6.97 15.80 -4.74
C GLY A 26 7.00 14.64 -5.74
N LEU A 27 8.13 13.95 -5.82
CA LEU A 27 8.22 12.62 -6.45
C LEU A 27 7.83 11.55 -5.43
N PRO A 28 7.03 10.54 -5.81
CA PRO A 28 6.66 9.46 -4.90
C PRO A 28 7.91 8.73 -4.44
N LYS A 29 8.11 8.68 -3.13
CA LYS A 29 9.17 7.86 -2.54
C LYS A 29 8.72 6.40 -2.59
N VAL A 30 9.48 5.57 -3.30
CA VAL A 30 9.18 4.14 -3.40
C VAL A 30 9.22 3.50 -2.02
N LYS A 31 8.07 2.99 -1.58
CA LYS A 31 7.98 2.19 -0.35
C LYS A 31 8.27 0.73 -0.69
N VAL A 32 9.43 0.26 -0.24
CA VAL A 32 9.82 -1.16 -0.36
C VAL A 32 9.12 -1.97 0.72
N ILE A 33 8.43 -3.03 0.31
CA ILE A 33 7.70 -3.95 1.18
C ILE A 33 8.23 -5.36 0.95
N ASN A 34 8.88 -5.92 1.97
CA ASN A 34 9.32 -7.32 1.95
C ASN A 34 8.13 -8.22 2.30
N VAL A 35 7.56 -8.88 1.30
CA VAL A 35 6.36 -9.70 1.43
C VAL A 35 6.75 -11.06 2.00
N ARG A 36 6.63 -11.22 3.31
CA ARG A 36 6.89 -12.49 4.01
C ARG A 36 5.61 -13.24 4.37
N LEU A 37 4.51 -12.52 4.51
CA LEU A 37 3.20 -13.02 4.90
C LEU A 37 2.12 -12.28 4.09
N PRO A 38 0.91 -12.87 3.94
CA PRO A 38 -0.22 -12.16 3.36
C PRO A 38 -0.54 -10.87 4.13
N GLY A 39 -0.91 -9.83 3.39
CA GLY A 39 -1.29 -8.53 3.93
C GLY A 39 -2.23 -7.80 2.98
N ILE A 40 -2.80 -6.69 3.44
CA ILE A 40 -3.72 -5.87 2.64
C ILE A 40 -3.06 -4.53 2.35
N LEU A 41 -3.12 -4.11 1.08
CA LEU A 41 -2.74 -2.77 0.63
C LEU A 41 -4.01 -1.94 0.44
N TYR A 42 -3.96 -0.70 0.90
CA TYR A 42 -5.08 0.23 0.83
C TYR A 42 -4.65 1.51 0.11
N SER A 43 -5.57 2.12 -0.62
CA SER A 43 -5.40 3.49 -1.10
C SER A 43 -5.47 4.49 0.07
N PRO A 44 -4.87 5.69 -0.07
CA PRO A 44 -5.00 6.73 0.94
C PRO A 44 -6.46 7.04 1.24
N GLY A 45 -6.81 7.11 2.52
CA GLY A 45 -8.17 7.40 2.97
C GLY A 45 -9.11 6.18 3.09
N PHE A 46 -8.80 5.05 2.45
CA PHE A 46 -9.70 3.89 2.42
C PHE A 46 -10.08 3.39 3.82
N VAL A 47 -9.11 3.20 4.72
CA VAL A 47 -9.39 2.73 6.09
C VAL A 47 -10.17 3.73 6.94
N LYS A 48 -10.20 5.01 6.53
CA LYS A 48 -10.98 6.07 7.17
C LYS A 48 -12.35 6.23 6.50
N ASN A 49 -12.73 5.31 5.61
CA ASN A 49 -13.93 5.40 4.77
C ASN A 49 -14.00 6.71 3.97
N SER A 50 -12.84 7.18 3.49
CA SER A 50 -12.70 8.38 2.69
C SER A 50 -12.14 8.03 1.31
N ASN A 51 -12.49 8.84 0.31
CA ASN A 51 -11.89 8.77 -1.02
C ASN A 51 -10.39 9.13 -0.97
N TYR A 52 -9.66 8.66 -1.98
CA TYR A 52 -8.30 9.13 -2.22
C TYR A 52 -8.30 10.61 -2.60
N GLN A 53 -7.21 11.31 -2.26
CA GLN A 53 -7.07 12.72 -2.60
C GLN A 53 -6.79 12.90 -4.10
N ASN A 54 -7.25 14.01 -4.67
CA ASN A 54 -6.86 14.41 -6.02
C ASN A 54 -5.36 14.68 -6.10
N ASN A 55 -4.75 14.43 -7.26
CA ASN A 55 -3.33 14.68 -7.53
C ASN A 55 -2.39 13.89 -6.59
N VAL A 56 -2.83 12.72 -6.12
CA VAL A 56 -1.99 11.83 -5.31
C VAL A 56 -1.26 10.83 -6.21
N GLN A 57 0.02 10.63 -5.95
CA GLN A 57 0.81 9.59 -6.60
C GLN A 57 1.54 8.76 -5.54
N CYS A 58 1.45 7.44 -5.64
CA CYS A 58 2.07 6.50 -4.71
C CYS A 58 2.95 5.50 -5.49
N ALA A 59 4.05 5.04 -4.89
CA ALA A 59 4.90 4.00 -5.48
C ALA A 59 5.25 2.93 -4.43
N TYR A 60 4.91 1.67 -4.73
CA TYR A 60 5.19 0.52 -3.87
C TYR A 60 6.02 -0.51 -4.63
N GLN A 61 7.07 -1.03 -3.99
CA GLN A 61 7.89 -2.12 -4.52
C GLN A 61 7.73 -3.34 -3.62
N LEU A 62 7.10 -4.39 -4.14
CA LEU A 62 6.85 -5.63 -3.41
C LEU A 62 7.99 -6.63 -3.70
N LEU A 63 8.72 -7.03 -2.67
CA LEU A 63 9.82 -7.98 -2.76
C LEU A 63 9.42 -9.31 -2.15
N ALA A 64 9.33 -10.36 -2.98
CA ALA A 64 9.21 -11.73 -2.51
C ALA A 64 10.61 -12.30 -2.16
N PRO A 65 10.69 -13.27 -1.23
CA PRO A 65 11.90 -14.05 -1.02
C PRO A 65 12.36 -14.76 -2.30
N GLN A 66 13.63 -15.15 -2.34
CA GLN A 66 14.18 -15.92 -3.45
C GLN A 66 13.38 -17.20 -3.69
N GLY A 67 13.05 -17.48 -4.96
CA GLY A 67 12.26 -18.65 -5.36
C GLY A 67 10.74 -18.50 -5.16
N MET A 68 10.26 -17.34 -4.73
CA MET A 68 8.83 -17.04 -4.55
C MET A 68 8.35 -15.95 -5.51
N HIS A 69 7.04 -15.80 -5.64
CA HIS A 69 6.39 -14.71 -6.36
C HIS A 69 5.33 -14.04 -5.48
N VAL A 70 5.04 -12.77 -5.75
CA VAL A 70 3.94 -12.04 -5.09
C VAL A 70 2.66 -12.25 -5.88
N ARG A 71 1.58 -12.66 -5.21
CA ARG A 71 0.23 -12.70 -5.77
C ARG A 71 -0.58 -11.53 -5.22
N ILE A 72 -1.21 -10.75 -6.10
CA ILE A 72 -2.05 -9.61 -5.73
C ILE A 72 -3.51 -9.93 -6.09
N LEU A 73 -4.43 -9.53 -5.21
CA LEU A 73 -5.86 -9.60 -5.42
C LEU A 73 -6.47 -8.22 -5.11
N PHE A 74 -7.35 -7.74 -5.99
CA PHE A 74 -8.14 -6.54 -5.73
C PHE A 74 -9.47 -6.95 -5.10
N ASN A 75 -9.60 -6.75 -3.79
CA ASN A 75 -10.85 -6.98 -3.07
C ASN A 75 -11.87 -5.87 -3.34
N THR A 76 -11.37 -4.66 -3.59
CA THR A 76 -12.14 -3.48 -3.96
C THR A 76 -11.31 -2.69 -4.95
N LEU A 77 -11.93 -2.29 -6.05
CA LEU A 77 -11.34 -1.42 -7.05
C LEU A 77 -12.42 -0.45 -7.52
N ASP A 78 -12.23 0.80 -7.18
CA ASP A 78 -13.07 1.91 -7.61
C ASP A 78 -12.13 3.07 -7.97
N VAL A 79 -12.15 3.45 -9.24
CA VAL A 79 -11.21 4.41 -9.83
C VAL A 79 -11.98 5.34 -10.75
N ASP A 80 -11.66 6.62 -10.72
CA ASP A 80 -12.22 7.58 -11.67
C ASP A 80 -11.76 7.25 -13.09
N ILE A 81 -12.72 7.13 -14.01
CA ILE A 81 -12.45 7.01 -15.45
C ILE A 81 -12.35 8.42 -16.03
N THR A 82 -11.15 8.83 -16.40
CA THR A 82 -10.89 10.07 -17.17
C THR A 82 -11.12 9.86 -18.65
#